data_AF-A0AAU9V2D1-F1
#
_entry.id   AF-A0AAU9V2D1-F1
#
_cell.length_a   1.000
_cell.length_b   1.000
_cell.length_c   1.000
_cell.angle_alpha   90.00
_cell.angle_beta   90.00
_cell.angle_gamma   90.00
#
_symmetry.space_group_name_H-M   'P 1'
#
loop_
_entity.id
_entity.type
_entity.pdbx_description
1 polymer ?
#
loop_
_entity_poly.entity_id
_entity_poly.type
_entity_poly.pdbx_seq_one_letter_code
_entity_poly.pdbx_strand_id
1 'polypeptide(L)'
;MLALLLNFMVTSESYDKKTLDGMVLKMLWEKVYARYDAKAKEMAIKQIRQTGDYENLIEHLMKVKRDKVRKIINLVGEVMIIYMN
;
A
#
# COMPACT_ATOMS: atom_id res chain seq x y z
N MET A 1 28.90 -7.89 15.04
CA MET A 1 28.76 -6.46 14.67
C MET A 1 28.47 -6.28 13.18
N LEU A 2 29.22 -6.91 12.25
CA LEU A 2 28.94 -6.90 10.80
C LEU A 2 27.56 -7.48 10.40
N ALA A 3 27.10 -8.53 11.07
CA ALA A 3 25.76 -9.11 10.82
C ALA A 3 24.59 -8.18 11.25
N LEU A 4 24.82 -7.31 12.24
CA LEU A 4 23.83 -6.32 12.69
C LEU A 4 23.72 -5.16 11.69
N LEU A 5 24.83 -4.76 11.08
CA LEU A 5 24.87 -3.72 10.05
C LEU A 5 24.26 -4.18 8.73
N LEU A 6 24.40 -5.47 8.36
CA LEU A 6 23.71 -6.03 7.19
C LEU A 6 22.19 -6.04 7.37
N ASN A 7 21.67 -6.38 8.56
CA ASN A 7 20.23 -6.27 8.84
C ASN A 7 19.74 -4.82 8.85
N PHE A 8 20.58 -3.87 9.28
CA PHE A 8 20.27 -2.43 9.25
C PHE A 8 20.34 -1.83 7.83
N MET A 9 21.25 -2.32 6.98
CA MET A 9 21.38 -1.88 5.58
C MET A 9 20.31 -2.48 4.67
N VAL A 10 19.78 -3.66 4.98
CA VAL A 10 18.62 -4.24 4.26
C VAL A 10 17.32 -3.47 4.54
N THR A 11 17.27 -2.64 5.59
CA THR A 11 16.04 -1.96 6.03
C THR A 11 15.94 -0.46 5.72
N SER A 12 16.97 0.18 5.16
CA SER A 12 16.86 1.59 4.71
C SER A 12 16.26 1.73 3.30
N GLU A 13 16.30 0.68 2.48
CA GLU A 13 15.79 0.67 1.11
C GLU A 13 14.31 0.31 0.98
N SER A 14 13.65 -0.17 2.04
CA SER A 14 12.23 -0.53 2.05
C SER A 14 11.41 0.43 2.92
N TYR A 15 10.10 0.48 2.68
CA TYR A 15 9.19 1.28 3.49
C TYR A 15 8.77 0.51 4.74
N ASP A 16 8.61 1.21 5.86
CA ASP A 16 7.98 0.64 7.05
C ASP A 16 6.47 0.42 6.81
N LYS A 17 5.87 -0.43 7.64
CA LYS A 17 4.46 -0.82 7.55
C LYS A 17 3.51 0.38 7.53
N LYS A 18 3.74 1.35 8.42
CA LYS A 18 2.84 2.50 8.60
C LYS A 18 2.90 3.44 7.40
N THR A 19 4.09 3.62 6.82
CA THR A 19 4.25 4.39 5.59
C THR A 19 3.52 3.72 4.42
N LEU A 20 3.65 2.40 4.25
CA LEU A 20 2.94 1.66 3.20
C LEU A 20 1.43 1.70 3.35
N ASP A 21 0.94 1.48 4.57
CA ASP A 21 -0.49 1.57 4.89
C ASP A 21 -1.04 2.95 4.49
N GLY A 22 -0.35 4.03 4.89
CA GLY A 22 -0.74 5.39 4.50
C GLY A 22 -0.69 5.62 2.98
N MET A 23 0.32 5.11 2.28
CA MET A 23 0.44 5.26 0.82
C MET A 23 -0.67 4.54 0.07
N VAL A 24 -0.98 3.30 0.45
CA VAL A 24 -2.03 2.49 -0.19
C VAL A 24 -3.41 3.11 0.09
N LEU A 25 -3.71 3.48 1.33
CA LEU A 25 -4.98 4.11 1.69
C LEU A 25 -5.19 5.44 0.97
N LYS A 26 -4.13 6.27 0.88
CA LYS A 26 -4.19 7.53 0.14
C LYS A 26 -4.45 7.29 -1.35
N MET A 27 -3.77 6.33 -1.96
CA MET A 27 -3.99 5.95 -3.36
C MET A 27 -5.45 5.50 -3.57
N LEU A 28 -5.97 4.64 -2.71
CA LEU A 28 -7.37 4.18 -2.79
C LEU A 28 -8.34 5.36 -2.67
N TRP A 29 -8.13 6.25 -1.70
CA TRP A 29 -9.01 7.39 -1.44
C TRP A 29 -9.06 8.39 -2.60
N GLU A 30 -7.88 8.77 -3.10
CA GLU A 30 -7.71 9.86 -4.06
C GLU A 30 -7.90 9.41 -5.50
N LYS A 31 -7.54 8.17 -5.83
CA LYS A 31 -7.56 7.68 -7.21
C LYS A 31 -8.70 6.71 -7.46
N VAL A 32 -8.76 5.62 -6.70
CA VAL A 32 -9.72 4.53 -6.93
C VAL A 32 -11.14 4.97 -6.59
N TYR A 33 -11.31 5.56 -5.41
CA TYR A 33 -12.61 6.03 -4.94
C TYR A 33 -12.83 7.54 -5.16
N ALA A 34 -12.12 8.17 -6.10
CA ALA A 34 -12.13 9.62 -6.30
C ALA A 34 -13.56 10.20 -6.39
N ARG A 35 -14.45 9.51 -7.11
CA ARG A 35 -15.81 9.95 -7.45
C ARG A 35 -16.88 9.58 -6.42
N TYR A 36 -16.53 8.86 -5.37
CA TYR A 36 -17.47 8.42 -4.34
C TYR A 36 -17.57 9.46 -3.23
N ASP A 37 -18.71 9.52 -2.53
CA ASP A 37 -18.87 10.36 -1.35
C ASP A 37 -18.03 9.84 -0.17
N ALA A 38 -17.74 10.72 0.80
CA ALA A 38 -16.85 10.40 1.93
C ALA A 38 -17.31 9.16 2.72
N LYS A 39 -18.62 8.98 2.91
CA LYS A 39 -19.16 7.85 3.68
C LYS A 39 -18.95 6.54 2.93
N ALA A 40 -19.18 6.53 1.61
CA ALA A 40 -18.90 5.36 0.78
C ALA A 40 -17.40 5.00 0.77
N LYS A 41 -16.50 6.00 0.70
CA LYS A 41 -15.04 5.78 0.79
C LYS A 41 -14.64 5.12 2.10
N GLU A 42 -15.13 5.65 3.22
CA GLU A 42 -14.84 5.12 4.56
C GLU A 42 -15.32 3.68 4.72
N MET A 43 -16.52 3.37 4.23
CA MET A 43 -17.05 2.01 4.25
C MET A 43 -16.20 1.04 3.43
N ALA A 44 -15.82 1.43 2.21
CA ALA A 44 -14.99 0.60 1.34
C ALA A 44 -13.61 0.33 1.95
N ILE A 45 -12.95 1.36 2.49
CA ILE A 45 -11.66 1.20 3.17
C ILE A 45 -11.77 0.32 4.40
N LYS A 46 -12.83 0.48 5.19
CA LYS A 46 -13.06 -0.36 6.38
C LYS A 46 -13.20 -1.83 5.99
N GLN A 47 -13.95 -2.13 4.94
CA GLN A 47 -14.10 -3.50 4.43
C GLN A 47 -12.76 -4.06 3.96
N ILE A 48 -12.00 -3.31 3.16
CA ILE A 48 -10.67 -3.74 2.68
C ILE A 48 -9.74 -4.07 3.84
N ARG A 49 -9.66 -3.20 4.86
CA ARG A 49 -8.80 -3.42 6.03
C ARG A 49 -9.22 -4.62 6.88
N GLN A 50 -10.46 -5.08 6.76
CA GLN A 50 -10.95 -6.28 7.45
C GLN A 50 -10.63 -7.57 6.67
N THR A 51 -10.19 -7.46 5.41
CA THR A 51 -9.73 -8.62 4.64
C THR A 51 -8.30 -8.99 5.00
N GLY A 52 -7.99 -10.29 5.05
CA GLY A 52 -6.61 -10.77 5.23
C GLY A 52 -5.70 -10.39 4.06
N ASP A 53 -6.28 -10.20 2.86
CA ASP A 53 -5.55 -9.84 1.64
C ASP A 53 -4.87 -8.48 1.73
N TYR A 54 -5.49 -7.52 2.42
CA TYR A 54 -4.91 -6.21 2.63
C TYR A 54 -3.64 -6.27 3.49
N GLU A 55 -3.68 -7.00 4.60
CA GLU A 55 -2.51 -7.18 5.47
C GLU A 55 -1.37 -7.90 4.71
N ASN A 56 -1.70 -8.95 3.96
CA ASN A 56 -0.74 -9.66 3.11
C ASN A 56 -0.10 -8.75 2.05
N LEU A 57 -0.87 -7.85 1.44
CA LEU A 57 -0.34 -6.87 0.49
C LEU A 57 0.70 -5.97 1.17
N ILE A 58 0.38 -5.43 2.34
CA ILE A 58 1.30 -4.55 3.07
C ILE A 58 2.59 -5.29 3.45
N GLU A 59 2.48 -6.52 3.97
CA GLU A 59 3.64 -7.35 4.30
C GLU A 59 4.52 -7.66 3.08
N HIS A 60 3.92 -7.92 1.92
CA HIS A 60 4.67 -8.11 0.68
C HIS A 60 5.38 -6.83 0.23
N LEU A 61 4.70 -5.68 0.29
CA LEU A 61 5.29 -4.40 -0.08
C LEU A 61 6.46 -3.99 0.84
N MET A 62 6.43 -4.37 2.11
CA MET A 62 7.54 -4.13 3.06
C MET A 62 8.84 -4.83 2.65
N LYS A 63 8.74 -5.94 1.91
CA LYS A 63 9.89 -6.72 1.45
C LYS A 63 10.48 -6.18 0.15
N VAL A 64 9.86 -5.17 -0.46
CA VAL A 64 10.22 -4.61 -1.77
C VAL A 64 10.94 -3.27 -1.62
N LYS A 65 11.91 -3.00 -2.51
CA LYS A 65 12.61 -1.70 -2.57
C LYS A 65 11.62 -0.54 -2.81
N ARG A 66 11.83 0.60 -2.12
CA ARG A 66 10.98 1.80 -2.14
C ARG A 66 10.55 2.25 -3.55
N ASP A 67 11.49 2.34 -4.48
CA ASP A 67 11.19 2.78 -5.86
C ASP A 67 10.27 1.81 -6.59
N LYS A 68 10.43 0.51 -6.34
CA LYS A 68 9.55 -0.52 -6.91
C LYS A 68 8.18 -0.50 -6.25
N VAL A 69 8.10 -0.29 -4.94
CA VAL A 69 6.82 -0.14 -4.22
C VAL A 69 5.99 0.98 -4.84
N ARG A 70 6.58 2.15 -5.09
CA ARG A 70 5.83 3.28 -5.66
C ARG A 70 5.23 2.93 -7.03
N LYS A 71 5.99 2.22 -7.87
CA LYS A 71 5.49 1.73 -9.18
C LYS A 71 4.37 0.71 -9.01
N ILE A 72 4.51 -0.23 -8.08
CA ILE A 72 3.49 -1.25 -7.79
C ILE A 72 2.19 -0.58 -7.31
N ILE A 73 2.25 0.34 -6.34
CA ILE A 73 1.07 1.03 -5.81
C ILE A 73 0.35 1.81 -6.92
N ASN A 74 1.09 2.48 -7.80
CA ASN A 74 0.48 3.18 -8.93
C ASN A 74 -0.20 2.22 -9.91
N LEU A 75 0.47 1.13 -10.28
CA LEU A 75 -0.10 0.12 -11.18
C LEU A 75 -1.36 -0.52 -10.58
N VAL A 76 -1.33 -0.85 -9.29
CA VAL A 76 -2.51 -1.38 -8.58
C VAL A 76 -3.66 -0.38 -8.65
N GLY A 77 -3.40 0.90 -8.42
CA GLY A 77 -4.42 1.94 -8.55
C GLY A 77 -5.01 2.04 -9.94
N GLU A 78 -4.17 2.01 -10.98
CA GLU A 78 -4.62 2.03 -12.39
C GLU A 78 -5.50 0.82 -12.72
N VAL A 79 -5.08 -0.37 -12.32
CA VAL A 79 -5.85 -1.61 -12.52
C VAL A 79 -7.20 -1.53 -11.81
N MET A 80 -7.23 -1.08 -10.56
CA MET A 80 -8.49 -0.97 -9.80
C MET A 80 -9.45 0.04 -10.42
N ILE A 81 -8.96 1.17 -10.95
CA ILE A 81 -9.79 2.15 -11.65
C ILE A 81 -10.46 1.53 -12.88
N ILE A 82 -9.74 0.67 -13.62
CA ILE A 82 -10.29 -0.01 -14.81
C ILE A 82 -11.44 -0.95 -14.41
N TYR A 83 -11.27 -1.73 -13.34
CA TYR A 83 -12.31 -2.69 -12.91
C TYR A 83 -13.51 -2.06 -12.21
N MET A 84 -13.38 -0.82 -11.73
CA MET A 84 -14.42 -0.10 -11.01
C MET A 84 -15.22 0.90 -11.87
N ASN A 85 -14.75 1.20 -13.09
CA ASN A 85 -15.50 1.94 -14.11
C ASN A 85 -16.34 0.97 -14.95
#